data_AF-A0A944JLP1-F1
#
_entry.id   AF-A0A944JLP1-F1
#
_cell.length_a   1.000
_cell.length_b   1.000
_cell.length_c   1.000
_cell.angle_alpha   90.00
_cell.angle_beta   90.00
_cell.angle_gamma   90.00
#
_symmetry.space_group_name_H-M   'P 1'
#
loop_
_entity.id
_entity.type
_entity.pdbx_description
1 polymer ?
#
loop_
_entity_poly.entity_id
_entity_poly.type
_entity_poly.pdbx_seq_one_letter_code
_entity_poly.pdbx_strand_id
1 'polypeptide(L)' 'MTTSQGVPCHLAPLPASVSRLTHAQALGRACVSCGAPLAAGAVERGTIHGAQGVHVTSTEVWSCPAPEPSSRSSAAVANA' A
#
# COMPACT_ATOMS: atom_id res chain seq x y z
N MET A 1 18.72 7.10 -4.10
CA MET A 1 17.57 6.48 -4.79
C MET A 1 16.38 7.39 -4.55
N THR A 2 16.06 8.20 -5.55
CA THR A 2 15.10 9.30 -5.47
C THR A 2 13.69 8.74 -5.44
N THR A 3 12.96 8.98 -4.36
CA THR A 3 11.52 8.72 -4.28
C THR A 3 10.81 9.66 -5.24
N SER A 4 10.37 9.16 -6.38
CA SER A 4 9.38 9.88 -7.19
C SER A 4 8.19 10.21 -6.29
N GLN A 5 7.84 11.50 -6.22
CA GLN A 5 6.65 11.97 -5.51
C GLN A 5 5.39 11.49 -6.25
N GLY A 6 5.08 10.21 -6.09
CA GLY A 6 3.80 9.61 -6.41
C GLY A 6 2.88 9.63 -5.19
N VAL A 7 1.58 9.39 -5.43
CA VAL A 7 0.59 9.18 -4.36
C VAL A 7 1.16 8.20 -3.33
N PRO A 8 1.09 8.51 -2.01
CA PRO A 8 1.57 7.61 -0.97
C PRO A 8 0.96 6.21 -1.14
N CYS A 9 1.75 5.16 -0.93
CA CYS A 9 1.28 3.78 -1.17
C CYS A 9 0.02 3.43 -0.39
N HIS A 10 -0.15 4.01 0.81
CA HIS A 10 -1.32 3.85 1.69
C HIS A 10 -2.53 4.70 1.28
N LEU A 11 -2.41 5.54 0.24
CA LEU A 11 -3.51 6.29 -0.38
C LEU A 11 -3.74 5.89 -1.83
N ALA A 12 -2.81 5.15 -2.45
CA ALA A 12 -2.96 4.68 -3.82
C ALA A 12 -4.23 3.80 -3.96
N PRO A 13 -4.95 3.91 -5.10
CA PRO A 13 -6.10 3.05 -5.38
C PRO A 13 -5.72 1.57 -5.36
N LEU A 14 -6.59 0.74 -4.80
CA LEU A 14 -6.40 -0.71 -4.85
C LEU A 14 -6.71 -1.26 -6.26
N PRO A 15 -5.98 -2.30 -6.69
CA PRO A 15 -6.35 -3.05 -7.88
C PRO A 15 -7.78 -3.60 -7.78
N ALA A 16 -8.50 -3.58 -8.91
CA ALA A 16 -9.89 -4.01 -8.97
C ALA A 16 -10.09 -5.52 -8.80
N SER A 17 -9.06 -6.34 -8.97
CA SER A 17 -9.17 -7.81 -8.88
C SER A 17 -7.88 -8.48 -8.42
N VAL A 18 -8.04 -9.64 -7.79
CA VAL A 18 -6.95 -10.47 -7.25
C VAL A 18 -5.98 -10.93 -8.34
N SER A 19 -6.46 -11.15 -9.57
CA SER A 19 -5.63 -11.58 -10.71
C SER A 19 -4.55 -10.58 -11.11
N ARG A 20 -4.63 -9.33 -10.64
CA ARG A 20 -3.59 -8.31 -10.85
C ARG A 20 -2.51 -8.30 -9.79
N LEU A 21 -2.65 -9.10 -8.73
CA LEU A 21 -1.67 -9.20 -7.66
C LEU A 21 -0.60 -10.22 -8.02
N THR A 22 0.64 -9.89 -7.68
CA THR A 22 1.67 -10.91 -7.55
C THR A 22 1.38 -11.80 -6.34
N HIS A 23 1.94 -13.01 -6.32
CA HIS A 23 1.77 -13.94 -5.20
C HIS A 23 2.23 -13.32 -3.86
N ALA A 24 3.34 -12.57 -3.86
CA ALA A 24 3.83 -11.90 -2.65
C ALA A 24 2.86 -10.82 -2.13
N GLN A 25 2.21 -10.07 -3.03
CA GLN A 25 1.19 -9.08 -2.65
C GLN A 25 -0.08 -9.75 -2.11
N ALA A 26 -0.52 -10.83 -2.76
CA ALA A 26 -1.70 -11.59 -2.31
C ALA A 26 -1.50 -12.24 -0.93
N LEU A 27 -0.26 -12.56 -0.54
CA LEU A 27 0.10 -13.08 0.78
C LEU A 27 0.39 -11.99 1.83
N GLY A 28 0.23 -10.70 1.48
CA GLY A 28 0.57 -9.59 2.39
C GLY A 28 2.07 -9.43 2.67
N ARG A 29 2.94 -10.06 1.86
CA ARG A 29 4.41 -9.97 2.00
C ARG A 29 5.03 -8.81 1.22
N ALA A 30 4.27 -8.24 0.29
CA ALA A 30 4.70 -7.11 -0.54
C ALA A 30 3.59 -6.06 -0.63
N CYS A 31 4.00 -4.80 -0.76
CA CYS A 31 3.10 -3.66 -0.89
C CYS A 31 2.21 -3.83 -2.13
N VAL A 32 0.90 -3.72 -1.94
CA VAL A 32 -0.09 -3.83 -3.02
C VAL A 32 0.10 -2.78 -4.11
N SER A 33 0.68 -1.62 -3.77
CA SER A 33 0.84 -0.49 -4.68
C SER A 33 2.18 -0.49 -5.43
N CYS A 34 3.29 -0.73 -4.72
CA CYS A 34 4.64 -0.60 -5.30
C CYS A 34 5.43 -1.92 -5.38
N GLY A 35 4.92 -3.01 -4.80
CA GLY A 35 5.57 -4.33 -4.81
C GLY A 35 6.79 -4.47 -3.88
N ALA A 36 7.16 -3.43 -3.13
CA ALA A 36 8.27 -3.50 -2.18
C ALA A 36 7.97 -4.51 -1.04
N PRO A 37 8.97 -5.26 -0.55
CA PRO A 37 8.80 -6.14 0.60
C PRO A 37 8.25 -5.39 1.81
N LEU A 38 7.29 -5.99 2.50
CA LEU A 38 6.73 -5.43 3.72
C LEU A 38 7.44 -5.97 4.95
N ALA A 39 7.52 -5.11 5.97
CA ALA A 39 8.04 -5.41 7.29
C ALA A 39 7.05 -4.88 8.35
N ALA A 40 7.48 -4.80 9.60
CA ALA A 40 6.68 -4.21 10.67
C ALA A 40 6.20 -2.79 10.32
N GLY A 41 4.97 -2.46 10.73
CA GLY A 41 4.35 -1.16 10.46
C GLY A 41 3.63 -1.05 9.10
N ALA A 42 3.49 -2.14 8.35
CA ALA A 42 2.65 -2.16 7.16
C ALA A 42 1.21 -1.77 7.49
N VAL A 43 0.57 -1.04 6.58
CA VAL A 43 -0.81 -0.54 6.76
C VAL A 43 -1.77 -1.43 6.00
N GLU A 44 -2.73 -2.03 6.70
CA GLU A 44 -3.84 -2.77 6.11
C GLU A 44 -4.67 -1.83 5.22
N ARG A 45 -4.99 -2.28 4.00
CA ARG A 45 -5.77 -1.48 3.04
C ARG A 45 -7.15 -2.05 2.75
N GLY A 46 -7.48 -3.20 3.34
CA GLY A 46 -8.74 -3.92 3.16
C GLY A 46 -8.59 -5.10 2.21
N THR A 47 -9.73 -5.56 1.68
CA THR A 47 -9.84 -6.82 0.95
C THR A 47 -10.08 -6.60 -0.53
N ILE A 48 -9.29 -7.25 -1.38
CA ILE A 48 -9.56 -7.34 -2.81
C ILE A 48 -10.37 -8.61 -3.05
N HIS A 49 -11.58 -8.43 -3.58
CA HIS A 49 -12.48 -9.53 -3.84
C HIS A 49 -12.13 -10.28 -5.12
N GLY A 50 -12.24 -11.61 -5.08
CA GLY A 50 -11.99 -12.48 -6.22
C GLY A 50 -12.71 -13.81 -6.09
N ALA A 51 -12.97 -14.43 -7.23
CA ALA A 51 -13.54 -15.77 -7.31
C ALA A 51 -12.93 -16.53 -8.50
N GLN A 52 -12.75 -17.83 -8.33
CA GLN A 52 -12.36 -18.76 -9.38
C GLN A 52 -13.29 -19.97 -9.34
N GLY A 53 -14.29 -19.97 -10.22
CA GLY A 53 -15.40 -20.93 -10.14
C GLY A 53 -16.14 -20.77 -8.82
N VAL A 54 -16.27 -21.86 -8.05
CA VAL A 54 -16.91 -21.87 -6.73
C VAL A 54 -15.99 -21.42 -5.58
N HIS A 55 -14.70 -21.21 -5.87
CA HIS A 55 -13.73 -20.83 -4.84
C HIS A 55 -13.67 -19.32 -4.68
N VAL A 56 -13.81 -18.84 -3.44
CA VAL A 56 -13.55 -17.45 -3.09
C VAL A 56 -12.04 -17.27 -2.95
N THR A 57 -11.48 -16.36 -3.73
CA THR A 57 -10.03 -16.05 -3.74
C THR A 57 -9.75 -14.65 -3.20
N SER A 58 -10.69 -14.07 -2.47
CA SER A 58 -10.53 -12.75 -1.87
C SER A 58 -9.36 -12.75 -0.90
N THR A 59 -8.58 -11.68 -0.88
CA THR A 59 -7.42 -11.57 0.00
C THR A 59 -7.29 -10.17 0.58
N GLU A 60 -6.84 -10.10 1.83
CA GLU A 60 -6.46 -8.87 2.50
C GLU A 60 -5.12 -8.38 1.96
N VAL A 61 -5.02 -7.08 1.73
CA VAL A 61 -3.83 -6.46 1.14
C VAL A 61 -3.27 -5.36 2.02
N TRP A 62 -1.95 -5.22 1.93
CA TRP A 62 -1.15 -4.36 2.79
C TRP A 62 -0.34 -3.38 1.96
N SER A 63 0.01 -2.24 2.55
CA SER A 63 0.82 -1.21 1.91
C SER A 63 1.97 -0.76 2.80
N CYS A 64 2.93 -0.04 2.19
CA CYS A 64 4.05 0.52 2.93
C CYS A 64 3.57 1.37 4.11
N PRO A 65 4.35 1.43 5.20
CA PRO A 65 4.04 2.27 6.35
C PRO A 65 3.69 3.71 5.95
N ALA A 66 2.74 4.31 6.66
CA ALA A 66 2.57 5.76 6.59
C ALA A 66 3.85 6.41 7.17
N PRO A 67 4.32 7.53 6.61
CA PRO A 67 5.36 8.31 7.29
C PRO A 67 4.83 8.67 8.68
N GLU A 68 5.64 8.45 9.72
CA GLU A 68 5.22 8.79 11.07
C GLU A 68 4.83 10.27 11.16
N PRO A 69 3.78 10.63 11.93
CA PRO A 69 3.41 12.03 12.14
C PRO A 69 4.44 12.84 12.97
N SER A 70 5.61 12.28 13.29
CA SER A 70 6.66 12.88 14.13
C SER A 70 7.57 13.89 13.41
N SER A 71 7.36 14.13 12.11
CA SER A 71 8.05 15.21 11.39
C SER A 71 7.07 16.09 10.62
N ARG A 72 6.20 16.80 11.35
CA ARG A 72 5.67 18.07 10.84
C ARG A 72 6.89 18.96 10.60
N SER A 73 7.34 18.98 9.35
CA SER A 73 8.32 19.90 8.80
C SER A 73 8.07 21.28 9.41
N SER A 74 9.03 21.77 10.20
CA SER A 74 9.16 23.18 10.53
C SER A 74 9.51 23.95 9.25
N ALA A 75 8.60 23.99 8.29
CA ALA A 75 8.62 25.01 7.25
C ALA A 75 8.00 26.26 7.87
N ALA A 76 8.85 27.00 8.58
CA ALA A 76 8.61 28.40 8.85
C ALA A 76 8.36 29.10 7.50
N VAL A 77 7.11 29.43 7.21
CA VAL A 77 6.83 30.52 6.28
C VAL A 77 6.90 31.79 7.11
N ALA A 78 8.11 32.33 7.19
CA ALA A 78 8.31 33.76 7.37
C ALA A 78 7.74 34.47 6.13
N ASN A 79 6.76 35.36 6.33
CA ASN A 79 6.31 36.42 5.42
C ASN A 79 5.11 37.07 6.15
N ALA A 80 5.02 38.37 6.41
CA ALA A 80 5.88 39.53 6.20
C ALA A 80 5.37 40.62 7.17
#